data_AF-A0A937HA22-F1
#
_entry.id   AF-A0A937HA22-F1
#
_cell.length_a   1.000
_cell.length_b   1.000
_cell.length_c   1.000
_cell.angle_alpha   90.00
_cell.angle_beta   90.00
_cell.angle_gamma   90.00
#
_symmetry.space_group_name_H-M   'P 1'
#
loop_
_entity.id
_entity.type
_entity.pdbx_description
1 polymer ?
#
loop_
_entity_poly.entity_id
_entity_poly.type
_entity_poly.pdbx_seq_one_letter_code
_entity_poly.pdbx_strand_id
1 'polypeptide(L)' 'MKSVIEDGLQRFISHQILQFEDAKEIPIHFIGSIAHYLKDEINEVLKKNGLRLGNVVKRPIDGLVDHHRKLLNQ' A
#
# COMPACT_ATOMS: atom_id res chain seq x y z
N MET A 1 7.25 20.53 0.35
CA MET A 1 6.12 19.60 0.60
C MET A 1 6.40 18.21 0.03
N LYS A 2 6.80 18.07 -1.24
CA LYS A 2 7.20 16.77 -1.82
C LYS A 2 8.28 16.04 -1.01
N SER A 3 9.30 16.76 -0.55
CA SER A 3 10.36 16.22 0.32
C SER A 3 9.82 15.64 1.63
N VAL A 4 8.89 16.33 2.31
CA VAL A 4 8.31 15.87 3.58
C VAL A 4 7.55 14.55 3.40
N ILE A 5 6.83 14.40 2.29
CA ILE A 5 6.11 13.16 1.97
C ILE A 5 7.11 12.03 1.70
N GLU A 6 8.13 12.29 0.87
CA GLU A 6 9.16 11.31 0.54
C GLU A 6 9.94 10.86 1.78
N ASP A 7 10.37 11.80 2.63
CA ASP A 7 11.07 11.52 3.89
C ASP A 7 10.20 10.70 4.84
N GLY A 8 8.90 11.04 4.95
CA GLY A 8 7.94 10.31 5.75
C GLY A 8 7.75 8.86 5.27
N LEU A 9 7.59 8.68 3.95
CA LEU A 9 7.47 7.35 3.34
C LEU A 9 8.77 6.54 3.48
N GLN A 10 9.93 7.17 3.32
CA GLN A 10 11.21 6.50 3.50
C GLN A 10 11.40 6.03 4.95
N ARG A 11 11.06 6.87 5.94
CA ARG A 11 11.08 6.46 7.36
C ARG A 11 10.12 5.31 7.62
N PHE A 12 8.91 5.35 7.05
CA PHE A 12 7.96 4.26 7.16
C PHE A 12 8.52 2.96 6.57
N ILE A 13 9.12 3.00 5.38
CA ILE A 13 9.73 1.82 4.76
C ILE A 13 10.88 1.28 5.59
N SER A 14 11.81 2.12 6.01
CA SER A 14 13.00 1.70 6.76
C SER A 14 12.66 1.08 8.11
N HIS A 15 11.63 1.58 8.81
CA HIS A 15 11.33 1.14 10.17
C HIS A 15 10.18 0.15 10.26
N GLN A 16 9.22 0.19 9.34
CA GLN A 16 8.01 -0.65 9.43
C GLN A 16 7.97 -1.77 8.40
N ILE A 17 8.63 -1.62 7.25
CA ILE A 17 8.59 -2.62 6.17
C ILE A 17 9.88 -3.46 6.14
N LEU A 18 11.05 -2.81 6.07
CA LEU A 18 12.33 -3.51 5.89
C LEU A 18 12.80 -4.28 7.14
N GLN A 19 12.05 -4.23 8.23
CA GLN A 19 12.25 -5.12 9.37
C GLN A 19 11.85 -6.58 9.08
N PHE A 20 11.02 -6.81 8.05
CA PHE A 20 10.63 -8.15 7.61
C PHE A 20 11.62 -8.64 6.54
N GLU A 21 12.24 -9.81 6.76
CA GLU A 21 13.28 -10.36 5.89
C GLU A 21 12.78 -10.64 4.46
N ASP A 22 11.51 -11.03 4.34
CA ASP A 22 10.83 -11.39 3.09
C ASP A 22 10.14 -10.19 2.41
N ALA A 23 10.27 -8.97 2.94
CA ALA A 23 9.55 -7.79 2.45
C ALA A 23 9.75 -7.50 0.94
N LYS A 24 10.87 -7.93 0.36
CA LYS A 24 11.18 -7.76 -1.06
C LYS A 24 10.55 -8.83 -1.97
N GLU A 25 10.14 -9.96 -1.39
CA GLU A 25 9.59 -11.10 -2.13
C GLU A 25 8.07 -10.98 -2.29
N ILE A 26 7.42 -10.34 -1.31
CA ILE A 26 5.96 -10.19 -1.26
C ILE A 26 5.50 -8.78 -1.67
N PRO A 27 4.28 -8.65 -2.26
CA PRO A 27 3.72 -7.34 -2.57
C PRO A 27 3.21 -6.63 -1.31
N ILE A 28 3.45 -5.32 -1.22
CA ILE A 28 3.01 -4.50 -0.09
C ILE A 28 1.70 -3.81 -0.45
N HIS A 29 0.68 -4.04 0.36
CA HIS A 29 -0.66 -3.50 0.17
C HIS A 29 -0.90 -2.29 1.07
N PHE A 30 -1.58 -1.27 0.54
CA PHE A 30 -1.94 -0.07 1.29
C PHE A 30 -3.45 0.13 1.32
N ILE A 31 -3.94 0.72 2.42
CA ILE A 31 -5.36 0.95 2.66
C ILE A 31 -5.58 2.40 3.10
N GLY A 32 -6.69 2.98 2.67
CA GLY A 32 -7.16 4.30 3.10
C GLY A 32 -7.05 5.40 2.04
N SER A 33 -7.69 6.53 2.31
CA SER A 33 -7.74 7.68 1.39
C SER A 33 -6.37 8.30 1.15
N ILE A 34 -5.54 8.42 2.19
CA ILE A 34 -4.19 9.00 2.09
C ILE A 34 -3.34 8.16 1.15
N ALA A 35 -3.29 6.84 1.35
CA ALA A 35 -2.53 5.95 0.47
C ALA A 35 -3.07 5.93 -0.96
N HIS A 36 -4.38 6.07 -1.15
CA HIS A 36 -4.98 6.16 -2.47
C HIS A 36 -4.55 7.44 -3.22
N TYR A 37 -4.52 8.59 -2.55
CA TYR A 37 -4.11 9.84 -3.18
C TYR A 37 -2.59 9.97 -3.32
N LEU A 38 -1.80 9.33 -2.45
CA LEU A 38 -0.33 9.29 -2.52
C LEU A 38 0.20 8.04 -3.25
N LYS A 39 -0.63 7.40 -4.09
CA LYS A 39 -0.29 6.12 -4.72
C LYS A 39 0.98 6.22 -5.57
N ASP A 40 1.15 7.32 -6.28
CA ASP A 40 2.29 7.51 -7.19
C ASP A 40 3.58 7.72 -6.40
N GLU A 41 3.54 8.53 -5.34
CA GLU A 41 4.66 8.73 -4.41
C GLU A 41 5.04 7.43 -3.70
N ILE A 42 4.05 6.67 -3.21
CA ILE A 42 4.28 5.36 -2.60
C ILE A 42 4.96 4.42 -3.59
N ASN A 43 4.46 4.33 -4.82
CA ASN A 43 5.03 3.47 -5.85
C ASN A 43 6.48 3.86 -6.18
N GLU A 44 6.77 5.16 -6.25
CA GLU A 44 8.12 5.67 -6.51
C GLU A 44 9.09 5.28 -5.40
N VAL A 45 8.73 5.52 -4.13
CA VAL A 45 9.61 5.23 -2.99
C VAL A 45 9.77 3.72 -2.78
N LEU A 46 8.72 2.91 -2.96
CA LEU A 46 8.84 1.45 -2.91
C LEU A 46 9.82 0.93 -3.96
N LYS A 47 9.72 1.39 -5.21
CA LYS A 47 10.64 1.00 -6.29
C LYS A 47 12.09 1.37 -5.96
N LYS A 48 12.34 2.57 -5.40
CA LYS A 48 13.68 2.99 -4.95
C LYS A 48 14.27 2.05 -3.90
N ASN A 49 13.42 1.40 -3.09
CA ASN A 49 13.84 0.46 -2.05
C ASN A 49 13.81 -1.03 -2.52
N GLY A 50 13.55 -1.29 -3.80
CA GLY A 50 13.46 -2.65 -4.35
C GLY A 50 12.23 -3.43 -3.87
N LEU A 51 11.17 -2.72 -3.47
CA LEU A 51 9.92 -3.28 -2.97
C LEU A 51 8.83 -3.25 -4.05
N ARG A 52 7.86 -4.16 -3.96
CA ARG A 52 6.78 -4.28 -4.94
C ARG A 52 5.46 -3.76 -4.40
N LEU A 53 4.87 -2.79 -5.08
CA LEU A 53 3.53 -2.30 -4.76
C LEU A 53 2.46 -3.35 -5.13
N GLY A 54 1.58 -3.65 -4.18
CA GLY A 54 0.37 -4.43 -4.38
C GLY A 54 -0.87 -3.56 -4.56
N ASN A 55 -2.01 -4.05 -4.06
CA ASN A 55 -3.27 -3.32 -4.07
C ASN A 55 -3.23 -2.09 -3.16
N VAL A 56 -3.76 -0.97 -3.67
CA VAL A 56 -4.03 0.24 -2.89
C VAL A 56 -5.54 0.44 -2.83
N VAL A 57 -6.14 0.19 -1.67
CA VAL A 57 -7.59 0.16 -1.48
C VAL A 57 -8.06 1.38 -0.71
N LYS A 58 -8.87 2.25 -1.33
CA LYS A 58 -9.38 3.48 -0.68
C LYS A 58 -10.37 3.18 0.45
N ARG A 59 -11.33 2.28 0.20
CA ARG A 59 -12.42 1.92 1.11
C ARG A 59 -12.56 0.40 1.16
N PRO A 60 -12.04 -0.27 2.19
CA PRO A 60 -12.10 -1.73 2.31
C PRO A 60 -13.53 -2.30 2.28
N ILE A 61 -14.50 -1.52 2.76
CA ILE A 61 -15.91 -1.91 2.82
C ILE A 61 -16.47 -2.27 1.43
N ASP A 62 -15.99 -1.62 0.37
CA ASP A 62 -16.46 -1.90 -1.00
C ASP A 62 -16.12 -3.36 -1.40
N GLY A 63 -14.91 -3.82 -1.07
CA GLY A 63 -14.51 -5.20 -1.30
C GLY A 63 -15.28 -6.22 -0.46
N LEU A 64 -15.63 -5.87 0.79
CA LEU A 64 -16.46 -6.72 1.64
C LEU A 64 -17.89 -6.84 1.10
N VAL A 65 -18.47 -5.71 0.66
CA VAL A 65 -19.82 -5.69 0.07
C VAL A 65 -19.85 -6.54 -1.19
N ASP A 66 -18.85 -6.41 -2.07
CA ASP A 66 -18.77 -7.21 -3.29
C ASP A 66 -18.62 -8.70 -3.02
N HIS A 67 -17.83 -9.08 -2.00
CA HIS A 67 -17.69 -10.47 -1.59
C HIS A 67 -19.04 -11.08 -1.14
N HIS A 68 -19.77 -10.39 -0.26
CA HIS A 68 -21.05 -10.90 0.24
C HIS A 68 -22.15 -10.87 -0.81
N ARG A 69 -22.16 -9.89 -1.72
CA ARG A 69 -23.05 -9.88 -2.89
C ARG A 69 -22.85 -11.11 -3.77
N LYS A 70 -21.59 -11.52 -4.00
CA LYS A 70 -21.28 -12.74 -4.77
C LYS A 70 -21.79 -14.00 -4.09
N LEU A 71 -21.67 -14.11 -2.77
CA LEU A 71 -22.19 -15.26 -2.01
C LEU A 71 -23.72 -15.37 -2.05
N LEU A 72 -24.43 -14.23 -2.06
CA LEU A 72 -25.90 -14.21 -2.13
C LEU A 72 -26.46 -14.51 -3.52
N ASN A 73 -25.65 -14.34 -4.57
CA ASN A 73 -26.04 -14.56 -5.97
C ASN A 73 -25.53 -15.92 -6.51
N GLN A 74 -25.10 -16.82 -5.62
CA GLN A 74 -24.79 -18.23 -5.90
C GLN A 74 -26.00 -19.10 -5.58
#